data_AF-A0A453HFB8-F1
#
_entry.id   AF-A0A453HFB8-F1
#
_cell.length_a   1.000
_cell.length_b   1.000
_cell.length_c   1.000
_cell.angle_alpha   90.00
_cell.angle_beta   90.00
_cell.angle_gamma   90.00
#
_symmetry.space_group_name_H-M   'P 1'
#
loop_
_entity.id
_entity.type
_entity.pdbx_description
1 polymer ?
#
loop_
_entity_poly.entity_id
_entity_poly.type
_entity_poly.pdbx_seq_one_letter_code
_entity_poly.pdbx_strand_id
1 'polypeptide(L)'
;MITAFIPLLVDESLFLAHFMCFEVPTSDGSDSDEDSTPKTSGSSGSSAKPSNNSSADLGVLNECLQEMLDGIQEDFYAIVDWAFKLDPLSCIPMHGITDRYIAGQKTEVAGYVSVLLDDLESRITILFSRFVDDACFQVEKYERNVKQVGVVPYIPRFSQLAARMEQYITGSRDLVDQAYTKIVTIMFVTLEKIAQVEPKYADIVLLENYAAFQHSLYDLANVVPTLAKYYHQASEAYEQACSRHINLVIYIHFEKLFQFARKIEEQMYNMSPEEIAFQVGMSKVDFRKMLKSSLTG
;
A
#
# COMPACT_ATOMS: atom_id res chain seq x y z
N MET A 1 -19.47 -7.17 16.29
CA MET A 1 -19.04 -7.56 17.65
C MET A 1 -18.41 -6.36 18.34
N ILE A 2 -17.28 -5.80 17.86
CA ILE A 2 -16.76 -4.50 18.32
C ILE A 2 -17.86 -3.42 18.30
N THR A 3 -18.67 -3.40 17.24
CA THR A 3 -19.82 -2.49 17.11
C THR A 3 -20.92 -2.61 18.16
N ALA A 4 -20.99 -3.74 18.86
CA ALA A 4 -21.98 -4.01 19.91
C ALA A 4 -21.37 -3.92 21.30
N PHE A 5 -20.14 -4.42 21.49
CA PHE A 5 -19.49 -4.44 22.80
C PHE A 5 -18.86 -3.11 23.19
N ILE A 6 -18.29 -2.35 22.25
CA ILE A 6 -17.66 -1.06 22.58
C ILE A 6 -18.67 -0.06 23.16
N PRO A 7 -19.88 0.14 22.60
CA PRO A 7 -20.89 0.98 23.25
C PRO A 7 -21.25 0.52 24.67
N LEU A 8 -21.40 -0.79 24.88
CA LEU A 8 -21.72 -1.35 26.19
C LEU A 8 -20.59 -1.13 27.21
N LEU A 9 -19.33 -1.26 26.79
CA LEU A 9 -18.17 -0.98 27.65
C LEU A 9 -18.07 0.50 28.00
N VAL A 10 -18.40 1.38 27.06
CA VAL A 10 -18.49 2.83 27.33
C VAL A 10 -19.62 3.11 28.33
N ASP A 11 -20.81 2.53 28.13
CA ASP A 11 -21.94 2.70 29.04
C ASP A 11 -21.61 2.19 30.46
N GLU A 12 -20.95 1.03 30.57
CA GLU A 12 -20.52 0.47 31.86
C GLU A 12 -19.45 1.36 32.53
N SER A 13 -18.51 1.92 31.75
CA SER A 13 -17.52 2.85 32.28
C SER A 13 -18.15 4.14 32.83
N LEU A 14 -19.18 4.66 32.15
CA LEU A 14 -19.95 5.82 32.60
C LEU A 14 -20.80 5.48 33.82
N PHE A 15 -21.41 4.30 33.86
CA PHE A 15 -22.14 3.82 35.04
C PHE A 15 -21.22 3.74 36.26
N LEU A 16 -20.03 3.13 36.14
CA LEU A 16 -19.10 3.01 37.25
C LEU A 16 -18.60 4.39 37.72
N ALA A 17 -18.32 5.30 36.80
CA ALA A 17 -17.96 6.68 37.12
C ALA A 17 -19.03 7.36 37.98
N HIS A 18 -20.30 7.26 37.56
CA HIS A 18 -21.42 7.82 38.31
C HIS A 18 -21.68 7.10 39.64
N PHE A 19 -21.60 5.76 39.66
CA PHE A 19 -21.85 4.95 40.86
C PHE A 19 -20.82 5.22 41.95
N MET A 20 -19.56 5.43 41.58
CA MET A 20 -18.47 5.77 42.49
C MET A 20 -18.37 7.28 42.77
N CYS A 21 -19.34 8.08 42.29
CA CYS A 21 -19.42 9.53 42.48
C CYS A 21 -18.22 10.31 41.93
N PHE A 22 -17.58 9.82 40.86
CA PHE A 22 -16.59 10.61 40.13
C PHE A 22 -17.28 11.76 39.40
N GLU A 23 -16.73 12.97 39.49
CA GLU A 23 -17.22 14.13 38.70
C GLU A 23 -16.89 13.90 37.23
N VAL A 24 -17.86 13.37 36.49
CA VAL A 24 -17.78 13.28 35.03
C VAL A 24 -18.08 14.66 34.45
N PRO A 25 -17.18 15.28 33.67
CA PRO A 25 -17.52 16.51 32.96
C PRO A 25 -18.67 16.21 31.99
N THR A 26 -19.85 16.70 32.30
CA THR A 26 -21.00 16.66 31.39
C THR A 26 -20.71 17.60 30.24
N SER A 27 -20.58 17.06 29.03
CA SER A 27 -20.50 17.85 27.80
C SER A 27 -21.90 18.41 27.46
N ASP A 28 -22.45 19.29 28.31
CA ASP A 28 -23.52 20.22 27.92
C ASP A 28 -22.80 21.43 27.30
N GLY A 29 -22.99 21.84 26.05
CA GLY A 29 -24.27 22.14 25.41
C GLY A 29 -24.33 23.67 25.24
N SER A 30 -23.80 24.18 24.11
CA SER A 30 -23.93 25.54 23.55
C SER A 30 -24.64 26.62 24.39
N ASP A 31 -23.89 27.55 24.98
CA ASP A 31 -24.45 28.85 25.41
C ASP A 31 -24.78 29.70 24.18
N SER A 32 -26.07 29.83 23.90
CA SER A 32 -26.63 30.90 23.07
C SER A 32 -27.09 32.00 24.02
N ASP A 33 -26.55 33.20 23.84
CA ASP A 33 -26.98 34.44 24.50
C ASP A 33 -28.51 34.60 24.47
N GLU A 34 -29.15 34.90 25.60
CA GLU A 34 -30.13 36.00 25.72
C GLU A 34 -30.26 36.48 27.19
N ASP A 35 -30.21 37.80 27.31
CA ASP A 35 -30.20 38.67 28.49
C ASP A 35 -31.56 38.77 29.19
N SER A 36 -31.58 38.82 30.54
CA SER A 36 -32.41 39.72 31.37
C SER A 36 -32.23 39.46 32.88
N THR A 37 -31.81 40.48 33.64
CA THR A 37 -31.80 40.52 35.13
C THR A 37 -32.94 41.45 35.64
N PRO A 38 -33.23 41.68 36.98
CA PRO A 38 -32.46 41.35 38.19
C PRO A 38 -33.21 41.01 39.53
N LYS A 39 -32.40 40.62 40.55
CA LYS A 39 -32.58 40.61 42.04
C LYS A 39 -33.28 39.36 42.64
N THR A 40 -32.90 38.76 43.78
CA THR A 40 -32.34 39.32 45.04
C THR A 40 -31.68 38.24 45.92
N SER A 41 -30.55 38.59 46.54
CA SER A 41 -29.89 38.06 47.75
C SER A 41 -30.29 36.71 48.38
N GLY A 42 -29.31 35.79 48.43
CA GLY A 42 -29.18 34.71 49.41
C GLY A 42 -27.72 34.25 49.47
N SER A 43 -26.94 34.82 50.39
CA SER A 43 -25.53 34.50 50.62
C SER A 43 -25.37 33.27 51.50
N SER A 44 -24.67 32.25 51.00
CA SER A 44 -23.82 31.26 51.70
C SER A 44 -23.54 30.15 50.66
N GLY A 45 -22.42 30.08 49.98
CA GLY A 45 -21.08 30.04 50.55
C GLY A 45 -20.53 28.61 50.47
N SER A 46 -20.27 28.12 49.26
CA SER A 46 -19.24 27.11 49.00
C SER A 46 -18.85 27.20 47.53
N SER A 47 -17.85 28.04 47.25
CA SER A 47 -17.09 27.95 46.00
C SER A 47 -16.31 26.64 46.07
N ALA A 48 -16.88 25.57 45.50
CA ALA A 48 -16.08 24.44 45.07
C ALA A 48 -15.14 24.98 43.98
N LYS A 49 -13.90 25.24 44.36
CA LYS A 49 -12.80 25.37 43.40
C LYS A 49 -12.84 24.13 42.49
N PRO A 50 -12.67 24.24 41.17
CA PRO A 50 -12.41 23.06 40.36
C PRO A 50 -11.17 22.42 40.95
N SER A 51 -11.37 21.23 41.52
CA SER A 51 -10.36 20.55 42.28
C SER A 51 -9.27 20.14 41.30
N ASN A 52 -8.01 20.32 41.69
CA ASN A 52 -6.85 19.76 41.02
C ASN A 52 -6.82 18.20 41.12
N ASN A 53 -7.95 17.58 41.53
CA ASN A 53 -8.12 16.17 41.84
C ASN A 53 -8.86 15.43 40.73
N SER A 54 -9.57 16.10 39.82
CA SER A 54 -10.35 15.43 38.78
C SER A 54 -9.51 14.48 37.91
N SER A 55 -8.26 14.83 37.59
CA SER A 55 -7.36 13.97 36.83
C SER A 55 -6.81 12.77 37.63
N ALA A 56 -6.56 12.96 38.93
CA ALA A 56 -6.14 11.87 39.82
C ALA A 56 -7.29 10.89 40.06
N ASP A 57 -8.50 11.42 40.22
CA ASP A 57 -9.74 10.66 40.41
C ASP A 57 -10.10 9.85 39.15
N LEU A 58 -9.92 10.41 37.95
CA LEU A 58 -10.05 9.68 36.68
C LEU A 58 -8.98 8.58 36.51
N GLY A 59 -7.77 8.79 37.06
CA GLY A 59 -6.73 7.76 37.09
C GLY A 59 -7.16 6.54 37.92
N VAL A 60 -7.68 6.77 39.13
CA VAL A 60 -8.20 5.71 40.00
C VAL A 60 -9.39 4.98 39.37
N LEU A 61 -10.30 5.71 38.72
CA LEU A 61 -11.41 5.10 37.99
C LEU A 61 -10.92 4.14 36.88
N ASN A 62 -9.89 4.54 36.11
CA ASN A 62 -9.32 3.69 35.07
C ASN A 62 -8.64 2.44 35.64
N GLU A 63 -7.96 2.54 36.78
CA GLU A 63 -7.38 1.37 37.47
C GLU A 63 -8.49 0.40 37.93
N CYS A 64 -9.58 0.91 38.52
CA CYS A 64 -10.74 0.08 38.89
C CYS A 64 -11.41 -0.58 37.68
N LEU A 65 -11.57 0.15 36.57
CA LEU A 65 -12.11 -0.40 35.32
C LEU A 65 -11.20 -1.49 34.77
N GLN A 66 -9.88 -1.30 34.84
CA GLN A 66 -8.91 -2.27 34.38
C GLN A 66 -8.94 -3.56 35.20
N GLU A 67 -9.05 -3.48 36.54
CA GLU A 67 -9.21 -4.66 37.38
C GLU A 67 -10.55 -5.36 37.16
N MET A 68 -11.64 -4.61 36.99
CA MET A 68 -12.98 -5.18 36.79
C MET A 68 -13.13 -5.87 35.43
N LEU A 69 -12.52 -5.29 34.39
CA LEU A 69 -12.55 -5.77 33.03
C LEU A 69 -11.32 -6.63 32.68
N ASP A 70 -10.57 -7.08 33.69
CA ASP A 70 -9.42 -7.94 33.49
C ASP A 70 -9.79 -9.20 32.69
N GLY A 71 -8.92 -9.59 31.77
CA GLY A 71 -9.15 -10.71 30.85
C GLY A 71 -10.00 -10.40 29.62
N ILE A 72 -10.80 -9.31 29.58
CA ILE A 72 -11.61 -9.00 28.39
C ILE A 72 -10.74 -8.73 27.15
N GLN A 73 -9.58 -8.11 27.35
CA GLN A 73 -8.60 -7.85 26.30
C GLN A 73 -8.14 -9.15 25.62
N GLU A 74 -7.85 -10.19 26.41
CA GLU A 74 -7.43 -11.50 25.91
C GLU A 74 -8.54 -12.18 25.10
N ASP A 75 -9.80 -12.02 25.51
CA ASP A 75 -10.94 -12.53 24.75
C ASP A 75 -11.09 -11.81 23.40
N PHE A 76 -10.93 -10.48 23.36
CA PHE A 76 -10.91 -9.74 22.09
C PHE A 76 -9.75 -10.17 21.20
N TYR A 77 -8.55 -10.34 21.75
CA TYR A 77 -7.39 -10.85 21.01
C TYR A 77 -7.63 -12.24 20.45
N ALA A 78 -8.21 -13.15 21.24
CA ALA A 78 -8.53 -14.50 20.79
C ALA A 78 -9.50 -14.47 19.59
N ILE A 79 -10.48 -13.56 19.59
CA ILE A 79 -11.43 -13.40 18.49
C ILE A 79 -10.75 -12.80 17.26
N VAL A 80 -9.93 -11.76 17.42
CA VAL A 80 -9.16 -11.16 16.31
C VAL A 80 -8.23 -12.21 15.68
N ASP A 81 -7.52 -12.98 16.50
CA ASP A 81 -6.64 -14.06 16.05
C ASP A 81 -7.42 -15.18 15.34
N TRP A 82 -8.61 -15.51 15.84
CA TRP A 82 -9.48 -16.50 15.20
C TRP A 82 -10.00 -16.01 13.84
N ALA A 83 -10.46 -14.76 13.77
CA ALA A 83 -10.91 -14.14 12.52
C ALA A 83 -9.77 -14.10 11.49
N PHE A 84 -8.56 -13.72 11.90
CA PHE A 84 -7.38 -13.73 11.04
C PHE A 84 -7.05 -15.15 10.52
N LYS A 85 -7.13 -16.17 11.38
CA LYS A 85 -6.88 -17.57 10.96
C LYS A 85 -7.89 -18.04 9.92
N LEU A 86 -9.13 -17.54 9.96
CA LEU A 86 -10.18 -17.89 9.01
C LEU A 86 -10.00 -17.13 7.68
N ASP A 87 -9.82 -15.81 7.75
CA ASP A 87 -9.58 -14.93 6.60
C ASP A 87 -8.69 -13.75 7.02
N PRO A 88 -7.43 -13.68 6.56
CA PRO A 88 -6.55 -12.55 6.86
C PRO A 88 -7.09 -11.19 6.41
N LEU A 89 -7.97 -11.15 5.40
CA LEU A 89 -8.56 -9.89 4.91
C LEU A 89 -9.58 -9.32 5.89
N SER A 90 -10.08 -10.12 6.84
CA SER A 90 -10.97 -9.64 7.91
C SER A 90 -10.32 -8.58 8.80
N CYS A 91 -8.98 -8.50 8.83
CA CYS A 91 -8.27 -7.41 9.50
C CYS A 91 -8.63 -6.03 8.96
N ILE A 92 -8.92 -5.88 7.66
CA ILE A 92 -9.23 -4.60 7.03
C ILE A 92 -10.48 -3.94 7.65
N PRO A 93 -11.66 -4.60 7.67
CA PRO A 93 -12.84 -4.00 8.28
C PRO A 93 -12.73 -3.92 9.80
N MET A 94 -12.05 -4.88 10.46
CA MET A 94 -11.82 -4.81 11.91
C MET A 94 -11.00 -3.57 12.28
N HIS A 95 -9.95 -3.26 11.52
CA HIS A 95 -9.15 -2.05 11.69
C HIS A 95 -10.01 -0.80 11.46
N GLY A 96 -10.68 -0.69 10.31
CA GLY A 96 -11.47 0.51 10.00
C GLY A 96 -12.62 0.78 10.98
N ILE A 97 -13.23 -0.27 11.56
CA ILE A 97 -14.21 -0.12 12.63
C ILE A 97 -13.53 0.38 13.93
N THR A 98 -12.38 -0.19 14.28
CA THR A 98 -11.62 0.18 15.49
C THR A 98 -11.17 1.64 15.42
N ASP A 99 -10.58 2.07 14.30
CA ASP A 99 -10.18 3.48 14.06
C ASP A 99 -11.34 4.45 14.25
N ARG A 100 -12.53 4.07 13.76
CA ARG A 100 -13.72 4.91 13.89
C ARG A 100 -14.16 5.07 15.34
N TYR A 101 -14.00 4.03 16.17
CA TYR A 101 -14.30 4.12 17.60
C TYR A 101 -13.24 4.93 18.33
N ILE A 102 -11.96 4.77 17.99
CA ILE A 102 -10.86 5.60 18.53
C ILE A 102 -11.12 7.09 18.22
N ALA A 103 -11.40 7.43 16.96
CA ALA A 103 -11.69 8.80 16.54
C ALA A 103 -13.00 9.37 17.15
N GLY A 104 -13.94 8.50 17.52
CA GLY A 104 -15.24 8.85 18.07
C GLY A 104 -15.25 9.06 19.59
N GLN A 105 -14.25 8.57 20.32
CA GLN A 105 -14.15 8.75 21.76
C GLN A 105 -13.74 10.18 22.10
N LYS A 106 -14.70 10.96 22.61
CA LYS A 106 -14.51 12.36 23.04
C LYS A 106 -14.56 12.54 24.55
N THR A 107 -14.80 11.48 25.32
CA THR A 107 -15.09 11.55 26.75
C THR A 107 -13.93 11.00 27.56
N GLU A 108 -13.32 11.82 28.42
CA GLU A 108 -12.16 11.47 29.27
C GLU A 108 -12.43 10.30 30.25
N VAL A 109 -13.70 9.93 30.44
CA VAL A 109 -14.15 8.87 31.36
C VAL A 109 -13.93 7.45 30.83
N ALA A 110 -13.72 7.28 29.52
CA ALA A 110 -13.55 5.97 28.89
C ALA A 110 -12.07 5.61 28.63
N GLY A 111 -11.14 6.08 29.48
CA GLY A 111 -9.69 5.91 29.28
C GLY A 111 -9.26 4.45 29.07
N TYR A 112 -9.79 3.52 29.87
CA TYR A 112 -9.55 2.08 29.67
C TYR A 112 -10.02 1.59 28.29
N VAL A 113 -11.18 2.04 27.81
CA VAL A 113 -11.72 1.63 26.51
C VAL A 113 -10.86 2.20 25.37
N SER A 114 -10.29 3.41 25.53
CA SER A 114 -9.32 3.96 24.58
C SER A 114 -8.07 3.10 24.49
N VAL A 115 -7.48 2.74 25.64
CA VAL A 115 -6.28 1.87 25.70
C VAL A 115 -6.58 0.51 25.07
N LEU A 116 -7.73 -0.10 25.37
CA LEU A 116 -8.14 -1.36 24.77
C LEU A 116 -8.28 -1.27 23.25
N LEU A 117 -8.84 -0.18 22.73
CA LEU A 117 -8.98 0.02 21.28
C LEU A 117 -7.63 0.22 20.59
N ASP A 118 -6.72 1.00 21.18
CA ASP A 118 -5.36 1.21 20.66
C ASP A 118 -4.56 -0.12 20.62
N ASP A 119 -4.70 -0.93 21.66
CA ASP A 119 -4.12 -2.27 21.75
C ASP A 119 -4.69 -3.22 20.69
N LEU A 120 -6.00 -3.15 20.44
CA LEU A 120 -6.66 -3.92 19.39
C LEU A 120 -6.25 -3.48 17.98
N GLU A 121 -6.20 -2.18 17.71
CA GLU A 121 -5.69 -1.62 16.45
C GLU A 121 -4.27 -2.12 16.19
N SER A 122 -3.39 -2.01 17.20
CA SER A 122 -2.01 -2.47 17.14
C SER A 122 -1.93 -3.97 16.81
N ARG A 123 -2.72 -4.81 17.48
CA ARG A 123 -2.77 -6.25 17.22
C ARG A 123 -3.24 -6.57 15.80
N ILE A 124 -4.30 -5.92 15.33
CA ILE A 124 -4.85 -6.09 13.97
C ILE A 124 -3.80 -5.70 12.93
N THR A 125 -3.13 -4.57 13.12
CA THR A 125 -2.08 -4.07 12.24
C THR A 125 -0.89 -5.03 12.15
N ILE A 126 -0.45 -5.61 13.27
CA ILE A 126 0.62 -6.62 13.29
C ILE A 126 0.22 -7.87 12.50
N LEU A 127 -1.00 -8.38 12.71
CA LEU A 127 -1.48 -9.57 12.01
C LEU A 127 -1.60 -9.35 10.50
N PHE A 128 -2.16 -8.21 10.10
CA PHE A 128 -2.29 -7.86 8.69
C PHE A 128 -0.92 -7.66 8.05
N SER A 129 0.00 -6.96 8.73
CA SER A 129 1.38 -6.79 8.26
C SER A 129 2.08 -8.12 8.04
N ARG A 130 1.88 -9.10 8.93
CA ARG A 130 2.40 -10.46 8.74
C ARG A 130 1.85 -11.12 7.47
N PHE A 131 0.55 -10.97 7.20
CA PHE A 131 -0.04 -11.47 5.95
C PHE A 131 0.57 -10.80 4.71
N VAL A 132 0.79 -9.46 4.76
CA VAL A 132 1.46 -8.73 3.68
C VAL A 132 2.90 -9.21 3.48
N ASP A 133 3.62 -9.47 4.57
CA ASP A 133 4.98 -9.99 4.55
C ASP A 133 5.05 -11.39 3.96
N ASP A 134 4.13 -12.26 4.33
CA ASP A 134 4.01 -13.60 3.76
C ASP A 134 3.73 -13.53 2.25
N ALA A 135 2.86 -12.62 1.81
CA ALA A 135 2.59 -12.40 0.39
C ALA A 135 3.84 -11.91 -0.36
N CYS A 136 4.59 -10.96 0.21
CA CYS A 136 5.87 -10.49 -0.33
C CYS A 136 6.89 -11.63 -0.42
N PHE A 137 7.03 -12.42 0.63
CA PHE A 137 7.92 -13.58 0.65
C PHE A 137 7.56 -14.61 -0.42
N GLN A 138 6.27 -14.86 -0.65
CA GLN A 138 5.85 -15.75 -1.75
C GLN A 138 6.26 -15.20 -3.12
N VAL A 139 6.17 -13.88 -3.34
CA VAL A 139 6.63 -13.22 -4.56
C VAL A 139 8.13 -13.41 -4.74
N GLU A 140 8.94 -13.09 -3.72
CA GLU A 140 10.40 -13.22 -3.76
C GLU A 140 10.85 -14.65 -4.05
N LYS A 141 10.14 -15.66 -3.50
CA LYS A 141 10.45 -17.07 -3.73
C LYS A 141 10.36 -17.49 -5.21
N TYR A 142 9.60 -16.78 -6.05
CA TYR A 142 9.52 -17.09 -7.48
C TYR A 142 10.83 -16.79 -8.23
N GLU A 143 11.73 -15.96 -7.70
CA GLU A 143 13.03 -15.64 -8.31
C GLU A 143 13.80 -16.90 -8.74
N ARG A 144 13.69 -18.00 -7.98
CA ARG A 144 14.53 -19.20 -8.14
C ARG A 144 14.00 -20.26 -9.12
N ASN A 145 12.74 -20.17 -9.57
CA ASN A 145 12.02 -21.33 -10.14
C ASN A 145 11.32 -21.09 -11.49
N VAL A 146 11.59 -20.00 -12.19
CA VAL A 146 10.81 -19.63 -13.38
C VAL A 146 11.60 -19.82 -14.67
N LYS A 147 11.07 -20.63 -15.59
CA LYS A 147 11.45 -20.57 -17.01
C LYS A 147 11.12 -19.17 -17.50
N GLN A 148 12.09 -18.44 -18.04
CA GLN A 148 12.02 -17.01 -18.36
C GLN A 148 11.14 -16.66 -19.57
N VAL A 149 9.97 -17.25 -19.67
CA VAL A 149 9.02 -16.99 -20.75
C VAL A 149 7.63 -16.88 -20.15
N GLY A 150 6.94 -15.79 -20.49
CA GLY A 150 5.56 -15.56 -20.12
C GLY A 150 5.37 -14.75 -18.84
N VAL A 151 4.09 -14.60 -18.49
CA VAL A 151 3.63 -13.81 -17.35
C VAL A 151 3.84 -14.60 -16.06
N VAL A 152 4.50 -13.97 -15.09
CA VAL A 152 4.71 -14.53 -13.75
C VAL A 152 3.36 -14.65 -13.01
N PRO A 153 3.07 -15.79 -12.34
CA PRO A 153 1.74 -16.04 -11.78
C PRO A 153 1.29 -15.06 -10.69
N TYR A 154 2.22 -14.38 -10.01
CA TYR A 154 1.87 -13.45 -8.95
C TYR A 154 1.23 -12.16 -9.47
N ILE A 155 1.44 -11.78 -10.73
CA ILE A 155 0.82 -10.58 -11.34
C ILE A 155 -0.72 -10.68 -11.36
N PRO A 156 -1.33 -11.70 -12.03
CA PRO A 156 -2.79 -11.82 -12.05
C PRO A 156 -3.38 -12.22 -10.68
N ARG A 157 -2.58 -12.80 -9.78
CA ARG A 157 -3.03 -13.09 -8.40
C ARG A 157 -3.12 -11.83 -7.57
N PHE A 158 -2.19 -10.89 -7.75
CA PHE A 158 -2.22 -9.61 -7.06
C PHE A 158 -3.47 -8.79 -7.43
N SER A 159 -3.85 -8.75 -8.71
CA SER A 159 -5.08 -8.02 -9.10
C SER A 159 -6.33 -8.59 -8.42
N GLN A 160 -6.44 -9.91 -8.33
CA GLN A 160 -7.53 -10.59 -7.62
C GLN A 160 -7.50 -10.26 -6.12
N LEU A 161 -6.32 -10.28 -5.50
CA LEU A 161 -6.15 -9.91 -4.10
C LEU A 161 -6.56 -8.46 -3.85
N ALA A 162 -6.08 -7.52 -4.67
CA ALA A 162 -6.43 -6.11 -4.57
C ALA A 162 -7.94 -5.88 -4.73
N ALA A 163 -8.57 -6.51 -5.72
CA ALA A 163 -10.03 -6.43 -5.88
C ALA A 163 -10.79 -6.92 -4.64
N ARG A 164 -10.31 -7.98 -3.97
CA ARG A 164 -10.90 -8.44 -2.71
C ARG A 164 -10.62 -7.47 -1.57
N MET A 165 -9.39 -6.98 -1.40
CA MET A 165 -9.04 -6.00 -0.36
C MET A 165 -9.93 -4.75 -0.45
N GLU A 166 -10.18 -4.23 -1.65
CA GLU A 166 -11.08 -3.09 -1.87
C GLU A 166 -12.53 -3.34 -1.40
N GLN A 167 -13.03 -4.58 -1.51
CA GLN A 167 -14.39 -4.93 -1.03
C GLN A 167 -14.52 -4.89 0.49
N TYR A 168 -13.40 -5.02 1.21
CA TYR A 168 -13.36 -5.09 2.66
C TYR A 168 -13.13 -3.73 3.34
N ILE A 169 -12.82 -2.68 2.58
CA ILE A 169 -12.54 -1.36 3.13
C ILE A 169 -13.81 -0.75 3.73
N THR A 170 -13.80 -0.54 5.04
CA THR A 170 -14.84 0.17 5.78
C THR A 170 -14.21 1.24 6.67
N GLY A 171 -13.88 2.41 6.11
CA GLY A 171 -13.23 3.50 6.85
C GLY A 171 -11.92 3.93 6.22
N SER A 172 -10.85 4.05 7.03
CA SER A 172 -9.53 4.43 6.54
C SER A 172 -8.99 3.41 5.52
N ARG A 173 -8.29 3.93 4.52
CA ARG A 173 -7.60 3.14 3.48
C ARG A 173 -6.12 2.92 3.79
N ASP A 174 -5.58 3.60 4.80
CA ASP A 174 -4.14 3.73 5.00
C ASP A 174 -3.45 2.36 5.14
N LEU A 175 -4.06 1.43 5.87
CA LEU A 175 -3.55 0.07 6.04
C LEU A 175 -3.43 -0.68 4.70
N VAL A 176 -4.43 -0.54 3.84
CA VAL A 176 -4.51 -1.20 2.53
C VAL A 176 -3.56 -0.53 1.52
N ASP A 177 -3.50 0.80 1.51
CA ASP A 177 -2.63 1.56 0.61
C ASP A 177 -1.13 1.32 0.94
N GLN A 178 -0.79 1.16 2.23
CA GLN A 178 0.54 0.72 2.67
C GLN A 178 0.85 -0.72 2.20
N ALA A 179 -0.12 -1.63 2.29
CA ALA A 179 0.05 -3.00 1.80
C ALA A 179 0.30 -3.04 0.28
N TYR A 180 -0.47 -2.28 -0.50
CA TYR A 180 -0.22 -2.16 -1.95
C TYR A 180 1.17 -1.63 -2.25
N THR A 181 1.57 -0.56 -1.54
CA THR A 181 2.89 0.04 -1.71
C THR A 181 3.99 -1.01 -1.51
N LYS A 182 3.90 -1.79 -0.42
CA LYS A 182 4.88 -2.84 -0.10
C LYS A 182 4.87 -3.98 -1.12
N ILE A 183 3.71 -4.58 -1.39
CA ILE A 183 3.59 -5.74 -2.28
C ILE A 183 4.04 -5.40 -3.69
N VAL A 184 3.53 -4.31 -4.27
CA VAL A 184 3.84 -3.96 -5.67
C VAL A 184 5.32 -3.59 -5.83
N THR A 185 5.90 -2.92 -4.84
CA THR A 185 7.34 -2.61 -4.85
C THR A 185 8.18 -3.90 -4.90
N ILE A 186 7.86 -4.88 -4.05
CA ILE A 186 8.52 -6.19 -4.08
C ILE A 186 8.27 -6.93 -5.41
N MET A 187 7.04 -6.90 -5.93
CA MET A 187 6.71 -7.51 -7.23
C MET A 187 7.55 -6.97 -8.37
N PHE A 188 7.74 -5.65 -8.46
CA PHE A 188 8.55 -5.04 -9.51
C PHE A 188 10.03 -5.32 -9.32
N VAL A 189 10.55 -5.20 -8.10
CA VAL A 189 11.96 -5.54 -7.82
C VAL A 189 12.26 -7.00 -8.14
N THR A 190 11.39 -7.92 -7.77
CA THR A 190 11.54 -9.35 -8.10
C THR A 190 11.42 -9.60 -9.60
N LEU A 191 10.50 -8.92 -10.29
CA LEU A 191 10.37 -9.03 -11.75
C LEU A 191 11.65 -8.59 -12.46
N GLU A 192 12.21 -7.45 -12.07
CA GLU A 192 13.48 -6.97 -12.61
C GLU A 192 14.60 -7.99 -12.38
N LYS A 193 14.71 -8.56 -11.17
CA LYS A 193 15.70 -9.62 -10.89
C LYS A 193 15.50 -10.85 -11.79
N ILE A 194 14.27 -11.30 -11.98
CA ILE A 194 13.94 -12.43 -12.87
C ILE A 194 14.38 -12.13 -14.31
N ALA A 195 14.11 -10.93 -14.80
CA ALA A 195 14.51 -10.51 -16.14
C ALA A 195 16.03 -10.49 -16.34
N GLN A 196 16.80 -10.20 -15.29
CA GLN A 196 18.27 -10.17 -15.37
C GLN A 196 18.93 -11.56 -15.39
N VAL A 197 18.19 -12.65 -15.13
CA VAL A 197 18.78 -14.00 -15.09
C VAL A 197 19.28 -14.45 -16.47
N GLU A 198 18.58 -14.14 -17.58
CA GLU A 198 19.15 -14.19 -18.95
C GLU A 198 18.96 -12.84 -19.66
N PRO A 199 20.03 -12.01 -19.73
CA PRO A 199 19.95 -10.65 -20.30
C PRO A 199 19.42 -10.57 -21.74
N LYS A 200 19.54 -11.66 -22.51
CA LYS A 200 19.02 -11.74 -23.89
C LYS A 200 17.49 -11.63 -23.96
N TYR A 201 16.80 -12.13 -22.94
CA TYR A 201 15.33 -12.16 -22.88
C TYR A 201 14.75 -11.11 -21.93
N ALA A 202 15.61 -10.33 -21.26
CA ALA A 202 15.21 -9.38 -20.22
C ALA A 202 14.08 -8.45 -20.67
N ASP A 203 14.25 -7.74 -21.80
CA ASP A 203 13.23 -6.79 -22.26
C ASP A 203 11.91 -7.48 -22.67
N ILE A 204 11.96 -8.72 -23.17
CA ILE A 204 10.75 -9.50 -23.51
C ILE A 204 9.99 -9.85 -22.23
N VAL A 205 10.70 -10.37 -21.22
CA VAL A 205 10.12 -10.70 -19.92
C VAL A 205 9.47 -9.47 -19.28
N LEU A 206 10.18 -8.34 -19.26
CA LEU A 206 9.65 -7.09 -18.70
C LEU A 206 8.41 -6.61 -19.46
N LEU A 207 8.46 -6.62 -20.80
CA LEU A 207 7.36 -6.18 -21.66
C LEU A 207 6.09 -7.00 -21.42
N GLU A 208 6.18 -8.33 -21.47
CA GLU A 208 5.05 -9.23 -21.27
C GLU A 208 4.42 -9.04 -19.88
N ASN A 209 5.26 -8.91 -18.85
CA ASN A 209 4.81 -8.84 -17.46
C ASN A 209 4.24 -7.47 -17.09
N TYR A 210 4.87 -6.36 -17.49
CA TYR A 210 4.30 -5.04 -17.26
C TYR A 210 3.00 -4.83 -18.04
N ALA A 211 2.90 -5.34 -19.27
CA ALA A 211 1.64 -5.33 -20.02
C ALA A 211 0.53 -6.13 -19.30
N ALA A 212 0.87 -7.32 -18.80
CA ALA A 212 -0.08 -8.13 -18.03
C ALA A 212 -0.49 -7.46 -16.72
N PHE A 213 0.42 -6.76 -16.05
CA PHE A 213 0.12 -5.97 -14.86
C PHE A 213 -0.86 -4.84 -15.19
N GLN A 214 -0.58 -4.05 -16.23
CA GLN A 214 -1.46 -2.98 -16.69
C GLN A 214 -2.86 -3.50 -17.02
N HIS A 215 -2.95 -4.54 -17.85
CA HIS A 215 -4.24 -5.13 -18.22
C HIS A 215 -5.01 -5.63 -16.99
N SER A 216 -4.32 -6.27 -16.04
CA SER A 216 -4.95 -6.84 -14.84
C SER A 216 -5.40 -5.79 -13.83
N LEU A 217 -4.77 -4.61 -13.81
CA LEU A 217 -5.06 -3.55 -12.85
C LEU A 217 -5.90 -2.41 -13.40
N TYR A 218 -6.20 -2.38 -14.70
CA TYR A 218 -6.84 -1.24 -15.37
C TYR A 218 -8.05 -0.69 -14.62
N ASP A 219 -9.03 -1.54 -14.29
CA ASP A 219 -10.25 -1.12 -13.61
C ASP A 219 -9.98 -0.58 -12.20
N LEU A 220 -9.09 -1.23 -11.45
CA LEU A 220 -8.72 -0.81 -10.10
C LEU A 220 -7.92 0.49 -10.10
N ALA A 221 -7.01 0.68 -11.05
CA ALA A 221 -6.21 1.89 -11.18
C ALA A 221 -7.07 3.13 -11.44
N ASN A 222 -8.22 2.98 -12.11
CA ASN A 222 -9.14 4.09 -12.36
C ASN A 222 -9.87 4.57 -11.10
N VAL A 223 -9.98 3.74 -10.07
CA VAL A 223 -10.76 4.05 -8.85
C VAL A 223 -9.90 4.08 -7.58
N VAL A 224 -8.68 3.54 -7.62
CA VAL A 224 -7.73 3.49 -6.50
C VAL A 224 -6.47 4.30 -6.83
N PRO A 225 -6.31 5.51 -6.24
CA PRO A 225 -5.17 6.39 -6.54
C PRO A 225 -3.80 5.77 -6.29
N THR A 226 -3.66 4.99 -5.21
CA THR A 226 -2.41 4.30 -4.86
C THR A 226 -1.98 3.33 -5.95
N LEU A 227 -2.93 2.58 -6.51
CA LEU A 227 -2.66 1.63 -7.60
C LEU A 227 -2.47 2.35 -8.94
N ALA A 228 -3.12 3.50 -9.16
CA ALA A 228 -2.92 4.33 -10.36
C ALA A 228 -1.44 4.73 -10.53
N LYS A 229 -0.77 5.12 -9.44
CA LYS A 229 0.67 5.41 -9.44
C LYS A 229 1.48 4.24 -10.00
N TYR A 230 1.23 3.04 -9.51
CA TYR A 230 1.96 1.84 -9.95
C TYR A 230 1.58 1.39 -11.36
N TYR A 231 0.33 1.61 -11.77
CA TYR A 231 -0.10 1.42 -13.15
C TYR A 231 0.71 2.31 -14.12
N HIS A 232 0.88 3.59 -13.80
CA HIS A 232 1.69 4.50 -14.60
C HIS A 232 3.17 4.11 -14.60
N GLN A 233 3.72 3.73 -13.45
CA GLN A 233 5.10 3.23 -13.36
C GLN A 233 5.31 1.98 -14.23
N ALA A 234 4.37 1.03 -14.21
CA ALA A 234 4.40 -0.13 -15.10
C ALA A 234 4.31 0.27 -16.58
N SER A 235 3.51 1.28 -16.92
CA SER A 235 3.42 1.82 -18.28
C SER A 235 4.74 2.38 -18.77
N GLU A 236 5.41 3.17 -17.95
CA GLU A 236 6.71 3.74 -18.30
C GLU A 236 7.77 2.63 -18.46
N ALA A 237 7.81 1.68 -17.53
CA ALA A 237 8.73 0.55 -17.60
C ALA A 237 8.50 -0.33 -18.84
N TYR A 238 7.23 -0.57 -19.19
CA TYR A 238 6.81 -1.23 -20.42
C TYR A 238 7.32 -0.50 -21.66
N GLU A 239 7.09 0.82 -21.76
CA GLU A 239 7.53 1.62 -22.90
C GLU A 239 9.06 1.63 -23.05
N GLN A 240 9.78 1.74 -21.94
CA GLN A 240 11.24 1.67 -21.93
C GLN A 240 11.76 0.29 -22.40
N ALA A 241 11.20 -0.81 -21.90
CA ALA A 241 11.55 -2.16 -22.33
C ALA A 241 11.23 -2.38 -23.81
N CYS A 242 10.07 -1.90 -24.27
CA CYS A 242 9.67 -1.95 -25.67
C CYS A 242 10.64 -1.19 -26.58
N SER A 243 11.01 0.04 -26.20
CA SER A 243 11.98 0.84 -26.94
C SER A 243 13.34 0.14 -27.05
N ARG A 244 13.86 -0.41 -25.94
CA ARG A 244 15.13 -1.18 -25.94
C ARG A 244 15.02 -2.42 -26.82
N HIS A 245 13.93 -3.17 -26.72
CA HIS A 245 13.71 -4.37 -27.51
C HIS A 245 13.63 -4.06 -29.01
N ILE A 246 12.89 -3.03 -29.41
CA ILE A 246 12.79 -2.59 -30.81
C ILE A 246 14.18 -2.20 -31.34
N ASN A 247 14.96 -1.43 -30.57
CA ASN A 247 16.32 -1.05 -30.96
C ASN A 247 17.24 -2.27 -31.12
N LEU A 248 17.13 -3.25 -30.23
CA LEU A 248 17.87 -4.52 -30.33
C LEU A 248 17.49 -5.27 -31.61
N VAL A 249 16.20 -5.41 -31.91
CA VAL A 249 15.71 -6.11 -33.11
C VAL A 249 16.19 -5.41 -34.38
N ILE A 250 16.10 -4.07 -34.43
CA ILE A 250 16.62 -3.26 -35.53
C ILE A 250 18.12 -3.50 -35.67
N TYR A 251 18.88 -3.44 -34.59
CA TYR A 251 20.33 -3.67 -34.64
C TYR A 251 20.66 -5.06 -35.17
N ILE A 252 20.00 -6.12 -34.68
CA ILE A 252 20.22 -7.50 -35.14
C ILE A 252 19.93 -7.66 -36.64
N HIS A 253 18.84 -7.07 -37.14
CA HIS A 253 18.47 -7.20 -38.56
C HIS A 253 19.35 -6.34 -39.48
N PHE A 254 19.78 -5.17 -39.01
CA PHE A 254 20.52 -4.20 -39.81
C PHE A 254 22.01 -4.08 -39.42
N GLU A 255 22.54 -5.02 -38.63
CA GLU A 255 23.89 -4.95 -38.07
C GLU A 255 24.95 -4.71 -39.16
N LYS A 256 24.91 -5.53 -40.22
CA LYS A 256 25.86 -5.42 -41.35
C LYS A 256 25.73 -4.10 -42.09
N LEU A 257 24.52 -3.56 -42.19
CA LEU A 257 24.26 -2.25 -42.82
C LEU A 257 24.87 -1.14 -41.97
N PHE A 258 24.67 -1.17 -40.65
CA PHE A 258 25.26 -0.19 -39.73
C PHE A 258 26.79 -0.28 -39.70
N GLN A 259 27.37 -1.48 -39.68
CA GLN A 259 28.81 -1.68 -39.78
C GLN A 259 29.37 -1.12 -41.10
N PHE A 260 28.68 -1.32 -42.21
CA PHE A 260 29.08 -0.78 -43.51
C PHE A 260 29.03 0.76 -43.51
N ALA A 261 27.96 1.36 -42.99
CA ALA A 261 27.84 2.81 -42.86
C ALA A 261 28.95 3.42 -41.98
N ARG A 262 29.23 2.81 -40.81
CA ARG A 262 30.33 3.26 -39.93
C ARG A 262 31.70 3.23 -40.61
N LYS A 263 31.99 2.19 -41.39
CA LYS A 263 33.26 2.13 -42.14
C LYS A 263 33.39 3.26 -43.16
N ILE A 264 32.27 3.69 -43.78
CA ILE A 264 32.28 4.84 -44.71
C ILE A 264 32.63 6.11 -43.92
N GLU A 265 31.95 6.35 -42.81
CA GLU A 265 32.20 7.52 -41.95
C GLU A 265 33.65 7.56 -41.46
N GLU A 266 34.19 6.44 -40.98
CA GLU A 266 35.58 6.31 -40.52
C GLU A 266 36.59 6.60 -41.66
N GLN A 267 36.29 6.20 -42.89
CA GLN A 267 37.14 6.47 -44.05
C GLN A 267 37.04 7.93 -44.52
N MET A 268 35.88 8.59 -44.37
CA MET A 268 35.73 10.01 -44.71
C MET A 268 36.64 10.94 -43.89
N TYR A 269 37.13 10.52 -42.73
CA TYR A 269 38.12 11.28 -41.97
C TYR A 269 39.54 11.24 -42.57
N ASN A 270 39.84 10.21 -43.36
CA ASN A 270 41.20 9.90 -43.80
C ASN A 270 41.41 10.05 -45.31
N MET A 271 40.34 10.11 -46.11
CA MET A 271 40.43 10.22 -47.57
C MET A 271 39.24 10.99 -48.17
N SER A 272 39.36 11.36 -49.44
CA SER A 272 38.28 12.05 -50.16
C SER A 272 37.09 11.10 -50.41
N PRO A 273 35.83 11.60 -50.43
CA PRO A 273 34.64 10.76 -50.63
C PRO A 273 34.66 9.93 -51.93
N GLU A 274 35.38 10.43 -52.93
CA GLU A 274 35.52 9.80 -54.25
C GLU A 274 36.42 8.56 -54.20
N GLU A 275 37.40 8.54 -53.29
CA GLU A 275 38.36 7.45 -53.11
C GLU A 275 37.79 6.26 -52.33
N ILE A 276 36.76 6.49 -51.51
CA ILE A 276 36.13 5.48 -50.64
C ILE A 276 35.59 4.30 -51.46
N ALA A 277 35.00 4.56 -52.63
CA ALA A 277 34.42 3.51 -53.47
C ALA A 277 35.46 2.54 -54.07
N PHE A 278 36.75 2.92 -54.06
CA PHE A 278 37.86 2.11 -54.53
C PHE A 278 38.54 1.31 -53.41
N GLN A 279 38.17 1.55 -52.14
CA GLN A 279 38.62 0.77 -51.00
C GLN A 279 38.05 -0.65 -51.05
N VAL A 280 38.85 -1.62 -50.61
CA VAL A 280 38.45 -3.04 -50.56
C VAL A 280 37.23 -3.21 -49.66
N GLY A 281 36.15 -3.78 -50.21
CA GLY A 281 34.91 -4.04 -49.48
C GLY A 281 33.94 -2.87 -49.39
N MET A 282 34.23 -1.73 -50.03
CA MET A 282 33.39 -0.52 -50.04
C MET A 282 32.80 -0.21 -51.42
N SER A 283 32.93 -1.14 -52.37
CA SER A 283 32.43 -0.95 -53.72
C SER A 283 30.89 -0.97 -53.78
N LYS A 284 30.32 -0.39 -54.84
CA LYS A 284 28.87 -0.48 -55.10
C LYS A 284 28.37 -1.93 -55.20
N VAL A 285 29.23 -2.86 -55.59
CA VAL A 285 28.91 -4.29 -55.67
C VAL A 285 28.84 -4.91 -54.28
N ASP A 286 29.79 -4.57 -53.40
CA ASP A 286 29.83 -5.05 -52.02
C ASP A 286 28.64 -4.55 -51.21
N PHE A 287 28.26 -3.27 -51.39
CA PHE A 287 27.05 -2.71 -50.80
C PHE A 287 25.79 -3.48 -51.21
N ARG A 288 25.61 -3.75 -52.51
CA ARG A 288 24.45 -4.51 -53.01
C ARG A 288 24.43 -5.95 -52.49
N LYS A 289 25.59 -6.61 -52.39
CA LYS A 289 25.71 -7.95 -51.81
C LYS A 289 25.33 -7.96 -50.33
N MET A 290 25.84 -6.98 -49.57
CA MET A 290 25.51 -6.81 -48.16
C MET A 290 24.01 -6.57 -47.97
N LEU A 291 23.41 -5.63 -48.71
CA LEU A 291 21.97 -5.35 -48.67
C LEU A 291 21.12 -6.60 -48.92
N LYS A 292 21.45 -7.37 -49.97
CA LYS A 292 20.78 -8.64 -50.25
C LYS A 292 20.89 -9.59 -49.07
N SER A 293 22.08 -9.75 -48.49
CA SER A 293 22.31 -10.66 -47.36
C SER A 293 21.65 -10.23 -46.04
N SER A 294 21.35 -8.94 -45.87
CA SER A 294 20.69 -8.39 -44.68
C SER A 294 19.16 -8.36 -44.82
N LEU A 295 18.65 -8.28 -46.06
CA LEU A 295 17.21 -8.24 -46.35
C LEU A 295 16.59 -9.62 -46.60
N THR A 296 17.39 -10.65 -46.86
CA THR A 296 16.92 -12.04 -46.98
C THR A 296 16.99 -12.81 -45.66
N GLY A 297 16.71 -12.13 -44.54
CA GLY A 297 16.64 -12.77 -43.21
C GLY A 297 15.74 -14.00 -43.19
#